data_AF-A0A8C3YIV2-F1
#
_entry.id   AF-A0A8C3YIV2-F1
#
_cell.length_a   1.000
_cell.length_b   1.000
_cell.length_c   1.000
_cell.angle_alpha   90.00
_cell.angle_beta   90.00
_cell.angle_gamma   90.00
#
_symmetry.space_group_name_H-M   'P 1'
#
loop_
_entity.id
_entity.type
_entity.pdbx_description
1 polymer ?
#
loop_
_entity_poly.entity_id
_entity_poly.type
_entity_poly.pdbx_seq_one_letter_code
_entity_poly.pdbx_strand_id
1 'polypeptide(L)'
;MWARTVCLGFRASAGALRGFTSKADPQGSGRVTAELVEHLERLALVDFGSQEAVARLEKAIAFADRLRAVDTDGVEPMDSVLEDRCLYLRSDSVVEGNCAEELLQNSHRVVEEYFVAPPGNISWSKLDEKGPNSAE
;
A
#
# COMPACT_ATOMS: atom_id res chain seq x y z
N MET A 1 -37.00 -26.34 -5.59
CA MET A 1 -37.20 -25.21 -6.51
C MET A 1 -36.33 -24.06 -6.04
N TRP A 2 -35.07 -23.97 -6.48
CA TRP A 2 -34.19 -22.85 -6.12
C TRP A 2 -34.14 -21.89 -7.30
N ALA A 3 -34.60 -20.67 -7.03
CA ALA A 3 -34.66 -19.59 -8.01
C ALA A 3 -33.23 -19.20 -8.40
N ARG A 4 -32.91 -19.41 -9.67
CA ARG A 4 -31.73 -18.83 -10.31
C ARG A 4 -32.04 -17.35 -10.48
N THR A 5 -31.58 -16.52 -9.55
CA THR A 5 -31.68 -15.06 -9.73
C THR A 5 -30.73 -14.69 -10.87
N VAL A 6 -31.32 -14.40 -12.01
CA VAL A 6 -30.67 -13.83 -13.18
C VAL A 6 -30.12 -12.47 -12.76
N CYS A 7 -28.80 -12.33 -12.68
CA CYS A 7 -28.17 -11.02 -12.68
C CYS A 7 -28.33 -10.44 -14.08
N LEU A 8 -29.36 -9.61 -14.28
CA LEU A 8 -29.46 -8.79 -15.47
C LEU A 8 -28.33 -7.77 -15.44
N GLY A 9 -27.44 -7.89 -16.43
CA GLY A 9 -26.28 -7.05 -16.60
C GLY A 9 -26.66 -5.59 -16.83
N PHE A 10 -25.97 -4.71 -16.11
CA PHE A 10 -25.75 -3.35 -16.56
C PHE A 10 -24.34 -3.29 -17.15
N ARG A 11 -24.24 -3.46 -18.48
CA ARG A 11 -23.02 -3.10 -19.22
C ARG A 11 -22.91 -1.59 -19.16
N ALA A 12 -22.14 -1.09 -18.19
CA ALA A 12 -21.72 0.30 -18.19
C ALA A 12 -20.73 0.53 -19.34
N SER A 13 -20.93 1.67 -20.00
CA SER A 13 -20.24 2.16 -21.19
C SER A 13 -18.72 2.10 -21.06
N ALA A 14 -18.07 1.82 -22.20
CA ALA A 14 -16.63 1.80 -22.40
C ALA A 14 -15.96 3.10 -21.89
N GLY A 15 -15.53 3.08 -20.64
CA GLY A 15 -14.46 3.95 -20.18
C GLY A 15 -13.18 3.48 -20.85
N ALA A 16 -12.53 4.37 -21.59
CA ALA A 16 -11.23 4.11 -22.18
C ALA A 16 -10.26 3.65 -21.08
N LEU A 17 -10.06 2.33 -20.97
CA LEU A 17 -8.90 1.77 -20.29
C LEU A 17 -7.71 2.35 -21.03
N ARG A 18 -7.05 3.34 -20.44
CA ARG A 18 -5.67 3.63 -20.79
C ARG A 18 -4.95 2.33 -20.53
N GLY A 19 -4.70 1.57 -21.61
CA GLY A 19 -3.89 0.38 -21.55
C GLY A 19 -2.63 0.71 -20.77
N PHE A 20 -2.26 -0.17 -19.85
CA PHE A 20 -1.01 -0.06 -19.12
C PHE A 20 0.10 -0.32 -20.14
N THR A 21 0.44 0.70 -20.94
CA THR A 21 1.56 0.62 -21.86
C THR A 21 2.81 0.64 -21.00
N SER A 22 3.29 -0.53 -20.57
CA SER A 22 4.62 -0.68 -20.00
C SER A 22 5.62 -0.46 -21.14
N LYS A 23 5.81 0.79 -21.54
CA LYS A 23 7.00 1.16 -22.29
C LYS A 23 8.15 1.00 -21.30
N ALA A 24 8.72 -0.20 -21.26
CA ALA A 24 9.80 -0.55 -20.37
C ALA A 24 10.94 0.44 -20.60
N ASP A 25 11.26 1.23 -19.59
CA ASP A 25 12.52 1.97 -19.60
C ASP A 25 13.65 0.93 -19.63
N PRO A 26 14.60 1.04 -20.58
CA PRO A 26 15.69 0.07 -20.75
C PRO A 26 16.75 0.13 -19.62
N GLN A 27 16.46 0.85 -18.54
CA GLN A 27 17.34 0.97 -17.38
C GLN A 27 17.26 -0.33 -16.56
N GLY A 28 18.03 -1.33 -16.98
CA GLY A 28 18.37 -2.50 -16.19
C GLY A 28 19.47 -2.15 -15.18
N SER A 29 19.32 -2.63 -13.95
CA SER A 29 20.31 -2.56 -12.87
C SER A 29 20.98 -1.18 -12.69
N GLY A 30 20.17 -0.16 -12.42
CA GLY A 30 20.69 1.08 -11.83
C GLY A 30 21.13 0.81 -10.41
N ARG A 31 22.38 1.16 -10.07
CA ARG A 31 22.87 1.18 -8.68
C ARG A 31 21.88 2.00 -7.83
N VAL A 32 21.48 1.47 -6.68
CA VAL A 32 20.54 2.17 -5.80
C VAL A 32 21.23 3.41 -5.24
N THR A 33 20.73 4.60 -5.59
CA THR A 33 21.29 5.88 -5.11
C THR A 33 20.82 6.18 -3.70
N ALA A 34 21.61 6.93 -2.92
CA ALA A 34 21.22 7.34 -1.57
C ALA A 34 19.93 8.18 -1.58
N GLU A 35 19.73 9.03 -2.60
CA GLU A 35 18.49 9.81 -2.78
C GLU A 35 17.26 8.91 -2.99
N LEU A 36 17.41 7.80 -3.73
CA LEU A 36 16.34 6.83 -3.92
C LEU A 36 16.02 6.09 -2.62
N VAL A 37 17.05 5.77 -1.84
CA VAL A 37 16.89 5.17 -0.51
C VAL A 37 16.09 6.11 0.38
N GLU A 38 16.53 7.35 0.56
CA GLU A 38 15.84 8.35 1.37
C GLU A 38 14.38 8.56 0.91
N HIS A 39 14.15 8.57 -0.42
CA HIS A 39 12.81 8.69 -0.97
C HIS A 39 11.91 7.52 -0.58
N LEU A 40 12.42 6.30 -0.69
CA LEU A 40 11.71 5.09 -0.33
C LEU A 40 11.48 5.01 1.19
N GLU A 41 12.39 5.53 2.04
CA GLU A 41 12.25 5.57 3.51
C GLU A 41 11.07 6.44 3.90
N ARG A 42 10.94 7.58 3.22
CA ARG A 42 9.83 8.50 3.42
C ARG A 42 8.49 7.90 2.99
N LEU A 43 8.47 7.07 1.94
CA LEU A 43 7.23 6.41 1.48
C LEU A 43 6.84 5.24 2.39
N ALA A 44 7.82 4.43 2.78
CA ALA A 44 7.60 3.25 3.62
C ALA A 44 7.45 3.59 5.10
N LEU A 45 7.89 4.78 5.53
CA LEU A 45 8.00 5.18 6.93
C LEU A 45 8.88 4.22 7.76
N VAL A 46 9.95 3.71 7.13
CA VAL A 46 10.91 2.76 7.70
C VAL A 46 12.32 3.23 7.37
N ASP A 47 13.23 3.15 8.33
CA ASP A 47 14.66 3.39 8.13
C ASP A 47 15.33 2.12 7.57
N PHE A 48 16.02 2.26 6.44
CA PHE A 48 16.83 1.20 5.84
C PHE A 48 18.20 1.71 5.36
N GLY A 49 18.70 2.80 5.96
CA GLY A 49 19.99 3.41 5.64
C GLY A 49 21.21 2.53 5.95
N SER A 50 21.01 1.36 6.55
CA SER A 50 22.09 0.39 6.76
C SER A 50 22.63 -0.17 5.43
N GLN A 51 23.95 -0.28 5.33
CA GLN A 51 24.60 -0.84 4.14
C GLN A 51 24.12 -2.27 3.81
N GLU A 52 23.78 -3.06 4.83
CA GLU A 52 23.25 -4.41 4.64
C GLU A 52 21.86 -4.43 4.02
N ALA A 53 20.97 -3.50 4.44
CA ALA A 53 19.63 -3.39 3.88
C ALA A 53 19.67 -2.96 2.41
N VAL A 54 20.52 -2.00 2.06
CA VAL A 54 20.74 -1.59 0.66
C VAL A 54 21.25 -2.76 -0.18
N ALA A 55 22.21 -3.54 0.32
CA ALA A 55 22.71 -4.71 -0.39
C ALA A 55 21.64 -5.81 -0.58
N ARG A 56 20.71 -5.97 0.37
CA ARG A 56 19.56 -6.88 0.24
C ARG A 56 18.58 -6.38 -0.81
N LEU A 57 18.31 -5.08 -0.83
CA LEU A 57 17.43 -4.44 -1.82
C LEU A 57 17.99 -4.61 -3.24
N GLU A 58 19.28 -4.34 -3.44
CA GLU A 58 19.95 -4.52 -4.74
C GLU A 58 19.85 -5.99 -5.23
N LYS A 59 20.03 -6.96 -4.33
CA LYS A 59 19.85 -8.39 -4.65
C LYS A 59 18.41 -8.72 -5.04
N ALA A 60 17.42 -8.15 -4.35
CA ALA A 60 16.01 -8.38 -4.66
C ALA A 60 15.63 -7.78 -6.03
N ILE A 61 16.13 -6.59 -6.35
CA ILE A 61 15.95 -5.96 -7.68
C ILE A 61 16.58 -6.83 -8.77
N ALA A 62 17.83 -7.27 -8.57
CA ALA A 62 18.51 -8.15 -9.52
C ALA A 62 17.80 -9.50 -9.71
N PHE A 63 17.09 -9.98 -8.69
CA PHE A 63 16.25 -11.16 -8.80
C PHE A 63 14.98 -10.89 -9.62
N ALA A 64 14.29 -9.77 -9.37
CA ALA A 64 13.09 -9.37 -10.10
C ALA A 64 13.35 -9.04 -11.57
N ASP A 65 14.52 -8.47 -11.90
CA ASP A 65 14.91 -8.14 -13.27
C ASP A 65 14.92 -9.36 -14.21
N ARG A 66 15.02 -10.59 -13.67
CA ARG A 66 14.89 -11.83 -14.46
C ARG A 66 13.52 -11.97 -15.12
N LEU A 67 12.47 -11.39 -14.53
CA LEU A 67 11.12 -11.42 -15.09
C LEU A 67 11.00 -10.61 -16.38
N ARG A 68 11.91 -9.64 -16.63
CA ARG A 68 11.93 -8.85 -17.88
C ARG A 68 12.24 -9.68 -19.12
N ALA A 69 12.84 -10.87 -18.96
CA ALA A 69 13.12 -11.77 -20.08
C ALA A 69 11.87 -12.52 -20.58
N VAL A 70 10.75 -12.45 -19.84
CA VAL A 70 9.49 -13.07 -20.21
C VAL A 70 8.72 -12.14 -21.13
N ASP A 71 8.36 -12.63 -22.31
CA ASP A 71 7.48 -11.91 -23.23
C ASP A 71 6.06 -11.86 -22.67
N THR A 72 5.53 -10.64 -22.52
CA THR A 72 4.17 -10.37 -22.03
C THR A 72 3.39 -9.50 -23.01
N ASP A 73 3.85 -9.39 -24.26
CA ASP A 73 3.20 -8.58 -25.29
C ASP A 73 1.79 -9.11 -25.58
N GLY A 74 0.79 -8.24 -25.40
CA GLY A 74 -0.63 -8.57 -25.63
C GLY A 74 -1.27 -9.43 -24.55
N VAL A 75 -0.61 -9.65 -23.41
CA VAL A 75 -1.19 -10.33 -22.24
C VAL A 75 -1.81 -9.28 -21.31
N GLU A 76 -3.12 -9.40 -21.05
CA GLU A 76 -3.80 -8.54 -20.08
C GLU A 76 -3.33 -8.86 -18.65
N PRO A 77 -3.01 -7.85 -17.81
CA PRO A 77 -2.64 -8.07 -16.41
C PRO A 77 -3.76 -8.76 -15.61
N MET A 78 -3.37 -9.68 -14.72
CA MET A 78 -4.31 -10.37 -13.83
C MET A 78 -4.42 -9.61 -12.49
N ASP A 79 -5.59 -9.02 -12.22
CA ASP A 79 -5.86 -8.30 -10.97
C ASP A 79 -6.32 -9.23 -9.83
N SER A 80 -7.07 -10.29 -10.16
CA SER A 80 -7.58 -11.27 -9.20
C SER A 80 -7.68 -12.63 -9.89
N VAL A 81 -7.42 -13.70 -9.13
CA VAL A 81 -7.59 -15.07 -9.63
C VAL A 81 -9.08 -15.43 -9.83
N LEU A 82 -10.00 -14.64 -9.26
CA LEU A 82 -11.44 -14.90 -9.25
C LEU A 82 -12.20 -14.05 -10.28
N GLU A 83 -11.75 -14.05 -11.53
CA GLU A 83 -12.30 -13.23 -12.61
C GLU A 83 -13.79 -13.52 -12.90
N ASP A 84 -14.23 -14.76 -12.71
CA ASP A 84 -15.62 -15.20 -12.95
C ASP A 84 -16.60 -14.77 -11.85
N ARG A 85 -16.13 -14.12 -10.79
CA ARG A 85 -16.97 -13.76 -9.64
C ARG A 85 -17.40 -12.30 -9.72
N CYS A 86 -18.69 -12.08 -9.50
CA CYS A 86 -19.22 -10.75 -9.30
C CYS A 86 -18.71 -10.17 -7.95
N LEU A 87 -18.58 -8.85 -7.89
CA LEU A 87 -18.26 -8.14 -6.65
C LEU A 87 -19.37 -8.36 -5.62
N TYR A 88 -18.98 -8.79 -4.43
CA TYR A 88 -19.91 -8.96 -3.32
C TYR A 88 -20.22 -7.61 -2.69
N LEU A 89 -21.49 -7.23 -2.69
CA LEU A 89 -21.95 -6.03 -2.00
C LEU A 89 -22.32 -6.39 -0.56
N ARG A 90 -21.87 -5.55 0.38
CA ARG A 90 -22.33 -5.58 1.78
C ARG A 90 -23.71 -4.94 1.86
N SER A 91 -24.64 -5.53 2.61
CA SER A 91 -25.93 -4.88 2.91
C SER A 91 -25.73 -3.60 3.72
N ASP A 92 -26.50 -2.57 3.41
CA ASP A 92 -26.52 -1.33 4.17
C ASP A 92 -27.38 -1.50 5.44
N SER A 93 -26.77 -2.13 6.44
CA SER A 93 -27.38 -2.39 7.74
C SER A 93 -26.42 -1.98 8.84
N VAL A 94 -26.92 -1.27 9.85
CA VAL A 94 -26.14 -0.92 11.04
C VAL A 94 -25.96 -2.16 11.90
N VAL A 95 -24.71 -2.58 12.09
CA VAL A 95 -24.36 -3.79 12.88
C VAL A 95 -23.70 -3.44 14.21
N GLU A 96 -22.93 -2.34 14.26
CA GLU A 96 -22.07 -1.98 15.39
C GLU A 96 -22.68 -0.84 16.23
N GLY A 97 -22.40 -0.86 17.54
CA GLY A 97 -22.88 0.09 18.55
C GLY A 97 -21.75 0.81 19.29
N ASN A 98 -22.02 1.24 20.54
CA ASN A 98 -21.10 2.01 21.39
C ASN A 98 -19.91 1.18 21.92
N CYS A 99 -18.93 0.89 21.06
CA CYS A 99 -17.73 0.09 21.38
C CYS A 99 -16.47 0.95 21.63
N ALA A 100 -16.63 2.21 22.04
CA ALA A 100 -15.51 3.13 22.24
C ALA A 100 -14.46 2.58 23.22
N GLU A 101 -14.90 1.99 24.34
CA GLU A 101 -14.00 1.40 25.34
C GLU A 101 -13.16 0.27 24.74
N GLU A 102 -13.79 -0.70 24.05
CA GLU A 102 -13.10 -1.83 23.41
C GLU A 102 -12.10 -1.39 22.34
N LEU A 103 -12.46 -0.41 21.52
CA LEU A 103 -11.59 0.12 20.46
C LEU A 103 -10.36 0.83 21.02
N LEU A 104 -10.52 1.53 22.15
CA LEU A 104 -9.45 2.33 22.74
C LEU A 104 -8.46 1.51 23.59
N GLN A 105 -8.76 0.24 23.91
CA GLN A 105 -7.92 -0.61 24.78
C GLN A 105 -6.47 -0.75 24.32
N ASN A 106 -6.23 -0.76 23.00
CA ASN A 106 -4.88 -0.90 22.43
C ASN A 106 -4.15 0.43 22.22
N SER A 107 -4.77 1.56 22.60
CA SER A 107 -4.20 2.88 22.39
C SER A 107 -3.05 3.13 23.34
N HIS A 108 -1.94 3.69 22.84
CA HIS A 108 -0.84 4.09 23.70
C HIS A 108 -1.21 5.24 24.65
N ARG A 109 -2.03 6.18 24.17
CA ARG A 109 -2.53 7.32 24.94
C ARG A 109 -3.95 7.67 24.48
N VAL A 110 -4.82 7.90 25.45
CA VAL A 110 -6.21 8.32 25.25
C VAL A 110 -6.43 9.62 26.02
N VAL A 111 -7.13 10.57 25.40
CA VAL A 111 -7.59 11.80 26.06
C VAL A 111 -9.04 12.01 25.65
N GLU A 112 -9.95 12.07 26.63
CA GLU A 112 -11.40 12.32 26.39
C GLU A 112 -12.00 11.44 25.28
N GLU A 113 -11.66 10.14 25.28
CA GLU A 113 -12.10 9.14 24.29
C GLU A 113 -11.53 9.31 22.86
N TYR A 114 -10.51 10.14 22.69
CA TYR A 114 -9.79 10.30 21.44
C TYR A 114 -8.43 9.61 21.43
N PHE A 115 -8.06 9.06 20.26
CA PHE A 115 -6.67 8.66 19.99
C PHE A 115 -5.78 9.90 19.93
N VAL A 116 -4.69 9.89 20.70
CA VAL A 116 -3.73 10.99 20.67
C VAL A 116 -2.63 10.70 19.67
N ALA A 117 -2.54 11.54 18.64
CA ALA A 117 -1.41 11.55 17.70
C ALA A 117 -0.56 12.81 17.91
N PRO A 118 0.77 12.74 17.73
CA PRO A 118 1.62 13.93 17.72
C PRO A 118 1.21 14.90 16.60
N PRO A 119 1.30 16.23 16.82
CA PRO A 119 0.98 17.20 15.79
C PRO A 119 2.01 17.16 14.65
N GLY A 120 1.63 16.51 13.53
CA GLY A 120 2.00 16.81 12.14
C GLY A 120 3.48 16.77 11.69
N ASN A 121 3.78 15.80 10.81
CA ASN A 121 4.83 15.78 9.77
C ASN A 121 6.26 16.15 10.19
N ILE A 122 6.79 15.39 11.14
CA ILE A 122 8.23 15.34 11.42
C ILE A 122 8.92 14.49 10.35
N SER A 123 9.85 15.09 9.60
CA SER A 123 10.86 14.32 8.88
C SER A 123 11.61 13.46 9.90
N TRP A 124 11.79 12.17 9.64
CA TRP A 124 12.46 11.22 10.55
C TRP A 124 13.80 11.73 11.08
N SER A 125 14.52 12.52 10.28
CA SER A 125 15.78 13.19 10.65
C SER A 125 15.69 14.19 11.82
N LYS A 126 14.50 14.60 12.26
CA LYS A 126 14.29 15.61 13.32
C LYS A 126 13.88 15.02 14.67
N LEU A 127 13.70 13.71 14.78
CA LEU A 127 13.30 13.08 16.04
C LEU A 127 14.45 13.01 17.06
N ASP A 128 15.69 13.00 16.60
CA ASP A 128 16.88 12.92 17.47
C ASP A 128 17.15 14.23 18.23
N GLU A 129 16.53 15.35 17.87
CA GLU A 129 16.73 16.64 18.54
C GLU A 129 15.74 16.93 19.67
N LYS A 130 14.64 16.16 19.79
CA LYS A 130 13.66 16.38 20.87
C LYS A 130 13.91 15.44 22.04
N GLY A 131 14.95 15.78 22.81
CA GLY A 131 15.20 15.22 24.13
C GLY A 131 14.03 15.44 25.12
N PRO A 132 14.04 14.76 26.28
CA PRO A 132 12.87 14.52 27.15
C PRO A 132 12.37 15.72 27.98
N ASN A 133 12.47 16.96 27.49
CA ASN A 133 12.19 18.17 28.27
C ASN A 133 11.13 19.10 27.63
N SER A 134 9.89 18.63 27.42
CA SER A 134 8.80 19.55 27.03
C SER A 134 7.39 19.12 27.47
N ALA A 135 7.26 18.35 28.55
CA ALA A 135 5.96 18.05 29.14
C ALA A 135 6.02 18.16 30.67
N GLU A 136 6.12 19.39 31.16
CA GLU A 136 5.42 19.84 32.38
C GLU A 136 4.16 20.59 31.95
#